data_AF-A0A816Y2T4-F1
#
_entry.id   AF-A0A816Y2T4-F1
#
_cell.length_a   1.000
_cell.length_b   1.000
_cell.length_c   1.000
_cell.angle_alpha   90.00
_cell.angle_beta   90.00
_cell.angle_gamma   90.00
#
_symmetry.space_group_name_H-M   'P 1'
#
loop_
_entity.id
_entity.type
_entity.pdbx_description
1 polymer ?
#
loop_
_entity_poly.entity_id
_entity_poly.type
_entity_poly.pdbx_seq_one_letter_code
_entity_poly.pdbx_strand_id
1 'polypeptide(L)'
;MASYPFANVDSYVAIFSRIQLYFHRFLLAITDWFHACVALERLVTVIADVKFNLTKSKTMAKLLIIVISLFTRVSFLHDPIHRYLIDDDEEQRTWCMVHFTPSIGICNSFINIFHSIVPFGLKLILAMSIIVSIAKRRASVKKQKLVCGTYKKAISKT
;
A
#
# COMPACT_ATOMS: atom_id res chain seq x y z
N MET A 1 3.07 35.27 -39.48
CA MET A 1 3.27 33.85 -39.83
C MET A 1 4.67 33.46 -39.38
N ALA A 2 4.82 33.12 -38.09
CA ALA A 2 6.06 32.59 -37.53
C ALA A 2 5.64 31.35 -36.73
N SER A 3 6.04 30.18 -37.22
CA SER A 3 5.70 28.89 -36.65
C SER A 3 6.48 28.69 -35.35
N TYR A 4 5.79 28.63 -34.22
CA TYR A 4 6.34 28.46 -32.88
C TYR A 4 6.97 27.06 -32.69
N PRO A 5 8.29 26.92 -32.52
CA PRO A 5 8.93 25.65 -32.18
C PRO A 5 8.96 25.41 -30.65
N PHE A 6 8.66 26.43 -29.85
CA PHE A 6 8.82 26.44 -28.39
C PHE A 6 7.72 25.66 -27.64
N ALA A 7 6.46 25.79 -28.07
CA ALA A 7 5.32 25.09 -27.47
C ALA A 7 5.45 23.55 -27.48
N ASN A 8 6.24 23.01 -28.41
CA ASN A 8 6.46 21.57 -28.51
C ASN A 8 7.35 21.06 -27.37
N VAL A 9 8.41 21.81 -27.02
CA VAL A 9 9.37 21.44 -25.97
C VAL A 9 8.71 21.45 -24.59
N ASP A 10 7.90 22.47 -24.29
CA ASP A 10 7.13 22.56 -23.04
C ASP A 10 6.09 21.45 -22.93
N SER A 11 5.46 21.09 -24.06
CA SER A 11 4.51 19.97 -24.13
C SER A 11 5.20 18.63 -23.82
N TYR A 12 6.38 18.37 -24.39
CA TYR A 12 7.16 17.15 -24.09
C TYR A 12 7.57 17.08 -22.62
N VAL A 13 8.09 18.17 -22.06
CA VAL A 13 8.50 18.25 -20.65
C VAL A 13 7.30 18.02 -19.73
N ALA A 14 6.14 18.59 -20.06
CA ALA A 14 4.94 18.41 -19.27
C ALA A 14 4.37 16.98 -19.36
N ILE A 15 4.36 16.36 -20.53
CA ILE A 15 3.94 14.95 -20.71
C ILE A 15 4.88 14.03 -19.94
N PHE A 16 6.19 14.22 -20.06
CA PHE A 16 7.19 13.42 -19.34
C PHE A 16 7.01 13.53 -17.83
N SER A 17 6.83 14.75 -17.31
CA SER A 17 6.58 15.00 -15.88
C SER A 17 5.30 14.31 -15.38
N ARG A 18 4.21 14.34 -16.17
CA ARG A 18 2.94 13.66 -15.83
C ARG A 18 3.11 12.15 -15.75
N ILE A 19 3.77 11.56 -16.74
CA ILE A 19 4.04 10.12 -16.79
C ILE A 19 4.89 9.72 -15.58
N GLN A 20 5.97 10.45 -15.30
CA GLN A 20 6.84 10.16 -14.17
C GLN A 20 6.12 10.25 -12.82
N LEU A 21 5.30 11.28 -12.62
CA LEU A 21 4.50 11.43 -11.41
C LEU A 21 3.49 10.28 -11.25
N TYR A 22 2.84 9.88 -12.34
CA TYR A 22 1.90 8.75 -12.35
C TYR A 22 2.60 7.45 -11.94
N PHE A 23 3.73 7.12 -12.57
CA PHE A 23 4.51 5.93 -12.22
C PHE A 23 4.97 5.94 -10.77
N HIS A 24 5.43 7.09 -10.27
CA HIS A 24 5.87 7.23 -8.89
C HIS A 24 4.72 6.97 -7.91
N ARG A 25 3.56 7.61 -8.11
CA ARG A 25 2.37 7.41 -7.27
C ARG A 25 1.86 5.96 -7.32
N PHE A 26 1.83 5.39 -8.51
CA PHE A 26 1.41 4.01 -8.73
C PHE A 26 2.32 3.00 -8.00
N LEU A 27 3.64 3.14 -8.14
CA LEU A 27 4.61 2.25 -7.50
C LEU A 27 4.56 2.37 -5.98
N LEU A 28 4.43 3.59 -5.44
CA LEU A 28 4.29 3.82 -4.01
C LEU A 28 3.03 3.14 -3.47
N ALA A 29 1.88 3.38 -4.10
CA ALA A 29 0.62 2.80 -3.67
C ALA A 29 0.67 1.25 -3.66
N ILE A 30 1.15 0.64 -4.75
CA ILE A 30 1.30 -0.83 -4.81
C ILE A 30 2.23 -1.34 -3.69
N THR A 31 3.36 -0.67 -3.49
CA THR A 31 4.35 -1.06 -2.49
C THR A 31 3.74 -1.04 -1.10
N ASP A 32 2.98 -0.01 -0.77
CA ASP A 32 2.29 0.11 0.52
C ASP A 32 1.24 -0.98 0.74
N TRP A 33 0.44 -1.27 -0.29
CA TRP A 33 -0.53 -2.36 -0.24
C TRP A 33 0.14 -3.73 -0.06
N PHE A 34 1.22 -4.00 -0.80
CA PHE A 34 1.97 -5.25 -0.65
C PHE A 34 2.64 -5.38 0.71
N HIS A 35 3.17 -4.30 1.29
CA HIS A 35 3.68 -4.33 2.66
C HIS A 35 2.58 -4.70 3.67
N ALA A 36 1.37 -4.17 3.52
CA ALA A 36 0.24 -4.55 4.36
C ALA A 36 -0.15 -6.04 4.17
N CYS A 37 -0.22 -6.53 2.93
CA CYS A 37 -0.51 -7.94 2.64
C CYS A 37 0.54 -8.88 3.23
N VAL A 38 1.83 -8.56 3.11
CA VAL A 38 2.91 -9.36 3.69
C VAL A 38 2.83 -9.37 5.22
N ALA A 39 2.50 -8.23 5.85
CA ALA A 39 2.29 -8.19 7.30
C ALA A 39 1.09 -9.07 7.72
N LEU A 40 0.02 -9.11 6.93
CA LEU A 40 -1.14 -9.97 7.18
C LEU A 40 -0.79 -11.45 7.02
N GLU A 41 -0.08 -11.83 5.96
CA GLU A 41 0.36 -13.22 5.77
C GLU A 41 1.24 -13.69 6.94
N ARG A 42 2.14 -12.82 7.44
CA ARG A 42 2.93 -13.08 8.64
C ARG A 42 2.05 -13.28 9.87
N LEU A 43 1.05 -12.43 10.08
CA LEU A 43 0.10 -12.58 11.19
C LEU A 43 -0.65 -13.90 11.11
N VAL A 44 -1.18 -14.26 9.93
CA VAL A 44 -1.88 -15.53 9.70
C VAL A 44 -0.95 -16.72 10.00
N THR A 45 0.30 -16.66 9.55
CA THR A 45 1.30 -17.69 9.83
C THR A 45 1.57 -17.82 11.34
N VAL A 46 1.65 -16.69 12.04
CA VAL A 46 1.82 -16.64 13.51
C VAL A 46 0.57 -17.09 14.25
N ILE A 47 -0.64 -17.02 13.68
CA ILE A 47 -1.87 -17.47 14.36
C ILE A 47 -2.15 -18.95 14.06
N ALA A 48 -2.11 -19.36 12.79
CA ALA A 48 -2.59 -20.64 12.30
C ALA A 48 -1.75 -21.87 12.73
N ASP A 49 -0.53 -21.65 13.25
CA ASP A 49 0.39 -22.72 13.65
C ASP A 49 0.55 -23.78 12.52
N VAL A 50 0.86 -25.05 12.84
CA VAL A 50 1.25 -26.12 11.87
C VAL A 50 0.20 -26.43 10.78
N LYS A 51 -1.00 -25.83 10.80
CA LYS A 51 -2.07 -26.05 9.81
C LYS A 51 -2.03 -25.09 8.61
N PHE A 52 -0.94 -24.35 8.41
CA PHE A 52 -0.81 -23.44 7.27
C PHE A 52 -0.70 -24.21 5.93
N ASN A 53 -1.66 -23.98 5.02
CA ASN A 53 -1.63 -24.58 3.69
C ASN A 53 -0.89 -23.66 2.69
N LEU A 54 0.36 -24.03 2.40
CA LEU A 54 1.24 -23.30 1.48
C LEU A 54 0.68 -23.15 0.06
N THR A 55 -0.03 -24.17 -0.45
CA THR A 55 -0.59 -24.17 -1.80
C THR A 55 -1.72 -23.15 -1.93
N LYS A 56 -2.55 -23.02 -0.90
CA LYS A 56 -3.60 -22.01 -0.84
C LYS A 56 -3.02 -20.60 -0.67
N SER A 57 -1.97 -20.43 0.16
CA SER A 57 -1.31 -19.12 0.30
C SER A 57 -0.72 -18.61 -1.01
N LYS A 58 0.00 -19.47 -1.75
CA LYS A 58 0.58 -19.08 -3.06
C LYS A 58 -0.49 -18.65 -4.07
N THR A 59 -1.63 -19.35 -4.10
CA THR A 59 -2.74 -19.01 -5.00
C THR A 59 -3.36 -17.67 -4.59
N MET A 60 -3.55 -17.45 -3.30
CA MET A 60 -4.10 -16.21 -2.76
C MET A 60 -3.15 -15.02 -2.99
N ALA A 61 -1.84 -15.22 -2.82
CA ALA A 61 -0.84 -14.19 -3.10
C ALA A 61 -0.85 -13.77 -4.57
N LYS A 62 -0.94 -14.71 -5.52
CA LYS A 62 -1.08 -14.40 -6.95
C LYS A 62 -2.35 -13.59 -7.24
N LEU A 63 -3.47 -13.99 -6.65
CA LEU A 63 -4.75 -13.27 -6.79
C LEU A 63 -4.65 -11.86 -6.22
N LEU A 64 -4.08 -11.70 -5.02
CA LEU A 64 -3.91 -10.39 -4.38
C LEU A 64 -3.02 -9.45 -5.20
N ILE A 65 -1.92 -9.96 -5.76
CA ILE A 65 -1.03 -9.16 -6.63
C ILE A 65 -1.80 -8.62 -7.84
N ILE A 66 -2.59 -9.46 -8.50
CA ILE A 66 -3.39 -9.07 -9.67
C ILE A 66 -4.47 -8.06 -9.28
N VAL A 67 -5.23 -8.34 -8.21
CA VAL A 67 -6.35 -7.49 -7.76
C VAL A 67 -5.84 -6.12 -7.33
N ILE A 68 -4.79 -6.04 -6.50
CA ILE A 68 -4.20 -4.78 -6.03
C ILE A 68 -3.64 -3.99 -7.22
N SER A 69 -2.93 -4.65 -8.14
CA SER A 69 -2.38 -3.98 -9.33
C SER A 69 -3.49 -3.38 -10.21
N LEU A 70 -4.61 -4.08 -10.40
CA LEU A 70 -5.76 -3.56 -11.14
C LEU A 70 -6.47 -2.42 -10.39
N PHE A 71 -6.75 -2.59 -9.10
CA PHE A 71 -7.40 -1.59 -8.26
C PHE A 71 -6.62 -0.27 -8.23
N THR A 72 -5.30 -0.34 -8.05
CA THR A 72 -4.43 0.84 -8.02
C THR A 72 -4.37 1.51 -9.39
N ARG A 73 -4.29 0.76 -10.50
CA ARG A 73 -4.32 1.34 -11.85
C ARG A 73 -5.61 2.11 -12.12
N VAL A 74 -6.76 1.51 -11.80
CA VAL A 74 -8.07 2.14 -12.02
C VAL A 74 -8.20 3.43 -11.19
N SER A 75 -7.70 3.40 -9.95
CA SER A 75 -7.77 4.56 -9.04
C SER A 75 -6.97 5.77 -9.54
N PHE A 76 -5.82 5.56 -10.19
CA PHE A 76 -4.97 6.65 -10.69
C PHE A 76 -5.21 7.00 -12.16
N LEU A 77 -6.01 6.21 -12.90
CA LEU A 77 -6.26 6.43 -14.34
C LEU A 77 -6.95 7.78 -14.62
N HIS A 78 -7.67 8.31 -13.64
CA HIS A 78 -8.37 9.59 -13.75
C HIS A 78 -7.43 10.82 -13.79
N ASP A 79 -6.27 10.73 -13.13
CA ASP A 79 -5.32 11.84 -12.98
C ASP A 79 -4.70 12.32 -14.33
N PRO A 80 -4.21 11.44 -15.23
CA PRO A 80 -3.62 11.87 -16.50
C PRO A 80 -4.63 12.43 -17.52
N ILE A 81 -5.91 12.06 -17.44
CA ILE A 81 -6.93 12.41 -18.44
C ILE A 81 -7.44 13.85 -18.25
N HIS A 82 -7.50 14.33 -17.01
CA HIS A 82 -8.13 15.62 -16.68
C HIS A 82 -7.14 16.78 -16.44
N ARG A 83 -5.84 16.54 -16.58
CA ARG A 83 -4.83 17.58 -16.41
C ARG A 83 -4.71 18.37 -17.72
N TYR A 84 -5.25 19.58 -17.78
CA TYR A 84 -5.01 20.52 -18.88
C TYR A 84 -3.84 21.47 -18.52
N LEU A 85 -2.98 21.83 -19.49
CA LEU A 85 -1.95 22.87 -19.33
C LEU A 85 -2.53 24.17 -19.89
N ILE A 86 -2.62 25.21 -19.07
CA ILE A 86 -2.95 26.56 -19.52
C ILE A 86 -1.63 27.32 -19.65
N ASP A 87 -1.40 27.88 -20.83
CA ASP A 87 -0.29 28.81 -21.09
C ASP A 87 -0.70 30.18 -20.55
N ASP A 88 0.15 30.80 -19.74
CA ASP A 88 -0.12 32.12 -19.17
C ASP A 88 0.52 33.19 -20.08
N ASP A 89 -0.31 33.77 -20.96
CA ASP A 89 0.13 34.68 -22.03
C ASP A 89 0.68 36.03 -21.51
N GLU A 90 0.43 36.41 -20.25
CA GLU A 90 0.87 37.70 -19.69
C GLU A 90 2.30 37.69 -19.12
N GLU A 91 2.81 36.55 -18.66
CA GLU A 91 4.09 36.49 -17.91
C GLU A 91 5.18 35.63 -18.57
N GLN A 92 4.93 35.05 -19.75
CA GLN A 92 5.82 34.10 -20.43
C GLN A 92 6.38 33.01 -19.50
N ARG A 93 5.55 32.51 -18.57
CA ARG A 93 5.90 31.44 -17.63
C ARG A 93 4.84 30.35 -17.67
N THR A 94 5.24 29.16 -18.12
CA THR A 94 4.42 27.96 -18.12
C THR A 94 4.27 27.42 -16.69
N TRP A 95 3.20 27.79 -15.99
CA TRP A 95 2.86 27.17 -14.71
C TRP A 95 2.08 25.88 -14.92
N CYS A 96 2.59 24.76 -14.40
CA CYS A 96 1.87 23.48 -14.41
C CYS A 96 0.81 23.46 -13.28
N MET A 97 -0.18 24.36 -13.32
CA MET A 97 -1.29 24.41 -12.37
C MET A 97 -2.46 23.53 -12.82
N VAL A 98 -2.95 22.68 -11.91
CA VAL A 98 -4.01 21.72 -12.20
C VAL A 98 -5.36 22.34 -11.87
N HIS A 99 -6.12 22.75 -12.88
CA HIS A 99 -7.52 23.12 -12.71
C HIS A 99 -8.41 21.87 -12.80
N PHE A 100 -8.81 21.35 -11.64
CA PHE A 100 -9.85 20.34 -11.56
C PHE A 100 -11.23 20.99 -11.47
N THR A 101 -12.24 20.41 -12.12
CA THR A 101 -13.64 20.62 -11.71
C THR A 101 -13.75 20.24 -10.23
N PRO A 102 -14.47 21.00 -9.37
CA PRO A 102 -14.51 20.75 -7.93
C PRO A 102 -14.80 19.29 -7.55
N SER A 103 -15.70 18.62 -8.28
CA SER A 103 -16.02 17.20 -8.09
C SER A 103 -14.82 16.27 -8.34
N ILE A 104 -14.05 16.53 -9.40
CA ILE A 104 -12.86 15.75 -9.74
C ILE A 104 -11.75 15.95 -8.70
N GLY A 105 -11.55 17.20 -8.27
CA GLY A 105 -10.55 17.54 -7.26
C GLY A 105 -10.81 16.82 -5.94
N ILE A 106 -12.08 16.72 -5.55
CA ILE A 106 -12.51 15.96 -4.35
C ILE A 106 -12.24 14.47 -4.52
N CYS A 107 -12.62 13.87 -5.66
CA CYS A 107 -12.35 12.45 -5.93
C CYS A 107 -10.86 12.12 -5.90
N ASN A 108 -10.01 12.95 -6.53
CA ASN A 108 -8.57 12.76 -6.55
C ASN A 108 -7.96 12.87 -5.14
N SER A 109 -8.38 13.87 -4.36
CA SER A 109 -7.95 14.03 -2.97
C SER A 109 -8.36 12.82 -2.13
N PHE A 110 -9.61 12.37 -2.26
CA PHE A 110 -10.13 11.20 -1.56
C PHE A 110 -9.33 9.93 -1.91
N ILE A 111 -9.04 9.68 -3.19
CA ILE A 111 -8.28 8.51 -3.64
C ILE A 111 -6.86 8.51 -3.07
N ASN A 112 -6.17 9.66 -3.09
CA ASN A 112 -4.84 9.81 -2.51
C ASN A 112 -4.84 9.55 -1.01
N ILE A 113 -5.77 10.19 -0.28
CA ILE A 113 -5.90 10.01 1.16
C ILE A 113 -6.19 8.55 1.49
N PHE A 114 -7.10 7.90 0.74
CA PHE A 114 -7.44 6.50 0.91
C PHE A 114 -6.22 5.58 0.71
N HIS A 115 -5.49 5.75 -0.39
CA HIS A 115 -4.31 4.93 -0.69
C HIS A 115 -3.14 5.15 0.28
N SER A 116 -3.10 6.27 0.99
CA SER A 116 -2.09 6.50 2.04
C SER A 116 -2.55 6.00 3.41
N ILE A 117 -3.77 6.34 3.82
CA ILE A 117 -4.27 6.05 5.18
C ILE A 117 -4.59 4.57 5.35
N VAL A 118 -5.22 3.92 4.36
CA VAL A 118 -5.66 2.53 4.52
C VAL A 118 -4.47 1.57 4.68
N PRO A 119 -3.43 1.58 3.82
CA PRO A 119 -2.27 0.74 4.03
C PRO A 119 -1.53 1.06 5.32
N PHE A 120 -1.43 2.34 5.71
CA PHE A 120 -0.83 2.74 6.97
C PHE A 120 -1.57 2.18 8.19
N GLY A 121 -2.89 2.34 8.24
CA GLY A 121 -3.73 1.81 9.31
C GLY A 121 -3.66 0.30 9.41
N LEU A 122 -3.72 -0.41 8.28
CA LEU A 122 -3.54 -1.86 8.24
C LEU A 122 -2.18 -2.29 8.79
N LYS A 123 -1.09 -1.63 8.35
CA LYS A 123 0.27 -1.92 8.87
C LYS A 123 0.34 -1.80 10.39
N LEU A 124 -0.25 -0.76 10.98
CA LEU A 124 -0.30 -0.57 12.43
C LEU A 124 -1.12 -1.65 13.14
N ILE A 125 -2.34 -1.93 12.68
CA ILE A 125 -3.23 -2.92 13.29
C ILE A 125 -2.59 -4.32 13.23
N LEU A 126 -1.97 -4.67 12.11
CA LEU A 126 -1.30 -5.95 11.92
C LEU A 126 -0.08 -6.08 12.84
N ALA A 127 0.74 -5.03 12.96
CA ALA A 127 1.88 -5.02 13.88
C ALA A 127 1.44 -5.23 15.33
N MET A 128 0.41 -4.51 15.78
CA MET A 128 -0.14 -4.67 17.13
C MET A 128 -0.69 -6.08 17.35
N SER A 129 -1.40 -6.62 16.36
CA SER A 129 -1.95 -7.98 16.41
C SER A 129 -0.86 -9.04 16.52
N ILE A 130 0.27 -8.87 15.82
CA ILE A 130 1.44 -9.78 15.91
C ILE A 130 2.02 -9.76 17.33
N ILE A 131 2.25 -8.56 17.89
CA ILE A 131 2.82 -8.41 19.24
C ILE A 131 1.94 -9.12 20.27
N VAL A 132 0.62 -8.86 20.24
CA VAL A 132 -0.34 -9.50 21.16
C VAL A 132 -0.34 -11.02 20.98
N SER A 133 -0.31 -11.51 19.74
CA SER A 133 -0.31 -12.94 19.44
C SER A 133 0.94 -13.65 19.98
N ILE A 134 2.11 -13.04 19.80
CA ILE A 134 3.38 -13.55 20.34
C ILE A 134 3.38 -13.52 21.87
N ALA A 135 2.90 -12.44 22.48
CA ALA A 135 2.80 -12.32 23.93
C ALA A 135 1.91 -13.42 24.53
N LYS A 136 0.72 -13.65 23.96
CA LYS A 136 -0.20 -14.74 24.35
C LYS A 136 0.45 -16.12 24.21
N ARG A 137 1.17 -16.38 23.11
CA ARG A 137 1.92 -17.63 22.90
C ARG A 137 2.99 -17.83 23.98
N ARG A 138 3.80 -16.81 24.28
CA ARG A 138 4.85 -16.86 25.32
C ARG A 138 4.26 -17.12 26.70
N ALA A 139 3.15 -16.48 27.06
CA ALA A 139 2.45 -16.71 28.32
C ALA A 139 1.99 -18.17 28.46
N SER A 140 1.39 -18.72 27.40
CA SER A 140 0.89 -20.10 27.37
C SER A 140 2.04 -21.12 27.50
N VAL A 141 3.14 -20.93 26.78
CA VAL A 141 4.34 -21.79 26.87
C VAL A 141 4.98 -21.72 28.26
N LYS A 142 5.07 -20.52 28.87
CA LYS A 142 5.60 -20.37 30.24
C LYS A 142 4.75 -21.14 31.25
N LYS A 143 3.42 -21.06 31.15
CA LYS A 143 2.50 -21.82 32.00
C LYS A 143 2.70 -23.34 31.86
N GLN A 144 2.81 -23.84 30.62
CA GLN A 144 3.05 -25.27 30.38
C GLN A 144 4.39 -25.77 30.95
N LYS A 145 5.49 -25.00 30.77
CA LYS A 145 6.79 -25.35 31.33
C LYS A 145 6.79 -25.40 32.86
N LEU A 146 6.08 -24.48 33.51
CA LEU A 146 5.93 -24.48 34.97
C LEU A 146 5.18 -25.73 35.45
N VAL A 147 4.05 -26.07 34.82
CA VAL A 147 3.26 -27.27 35.16
C VAL A 147 4.09 -28.55 34.99
N CYS A 148 4.79 -28.70 33.86
CA CYS A 148 5.66 -29.85 33.61
C CYS A 148 6.83 -29.93 34.60
N GLY A 149 7.43 -28.79 34.97
CA GLY A 149 8.49 -28.73 35.97
C GLY A 149 8.02 -29.15 37.37
N THR A 150 6.84 -28.72 37.79
CA THR A 150 6.23 -29.15 39.06
C THR A 150 5.93 -30.65 39.05
N TYR A 151 5.40 -31.18 37.95
CA TYR A 151 5.11 -32.61 37.81
C TYR A 151 6.38 -33.47 37.88
N LYS A 152 7.45 -33.10 37.17
CA LYS A 152 8.74 -33.81 37.25
C LYS A 152 9.33 -33.83 38.66
N LYS A 153 9.21 -32.72 39.42
CA LYS A 153 9.68 -32.66 40.82
C LYS A 153 8.89 -33.57 41.76
N ALA A 154 7.59 -33.80 41.49
CA ALA A 154 6.76 -34.69 42.29
C ALA A 154 7.14 -36.16 42.10
N ILE A 155 7.38 -36.59 40.85
CA ILE A 155 7.78 -37.97 40.54
C ILE A 155 9.16 -38.32 41.12
N SER A 156 10.12 -37.41 41.04
CA SER A 156 11.49 -37.64 41.53
C SER A 156 11.61 -37.86 43.06
N LYS A 157 10.56 -37.56 43.83
CA LYS A 157 10.54 -37.72 45.29
C LYS A 157 9.87 -39.02 45.77
N THR A 158 9.35 -39.83 44.83
CA THR A 158 8.75 -41.14 45.10
C THR A 158 9.75 -42.22 44.73
#